data_AF-A0A180GKB3-F1
#
_entry.id   AF-A0A180GKB3-F1
#
_cell.length_a   1.000
_cell.length_b   1.000
_cell.length_c   1.000
_cell.angle_alpha   90.00
_cell.angle_beta   90.00
_cell.angle_gamma   90.00
#
_symmetry.space_group_name_H-M   'P 1'
#
loop_
_entity.id
_entity.type
_entity.pdbx_description
1 polymer ?
#
loop_
_entity_poly.entity_id
_entity_poly.type
_entity_poly.pdbx_seq_one_letter_code
_entity_poly.pdbx_strand_id
1 'polypeptide(L)'
;MATDQPHPAHAQAEQQDDATLALDLRIRLLECVFAGALPSSESFANRLSSEAASKKSMAIRLERLLGQLSTILDSKPNEAIRRFVQSYDLNEPLLHLPNPLSANKEASTLSISEKASLVFEAEPEIVQLERDLREIELLDTRGFVGAGKLADGDWSAEELATTVAGPLQESTTKIDELEQTATTLLSSYDSYVNALSEIFVSWDSILTTLEEDIHKLQIAKAP
;
A
#
# COMPACT_ATOMS: atom_id res chain seq x y z
N MET A 1 65.05 -29.65 43.91
CA MET A 1 64.83 -28.22 44.23
C MET A 1 64.07 -27.65 43.05
N ALA A 2 62.74 -27.66 43.10
CA ALA A 2 61.87 -26.63 43.68
C ALA A 2 61.72 -25.43 42.72
N THR A 3 60.54 -25.37 42.05
CA THR A 3 59.54 -24.26 42.01
C THR A 3 59.80 -23.30 40.84
N ASP A 4 58.85 -22.83 40.04
CA ASP A 4 57.41 -22.64 40.24
C ASP A 4 56.75 -22.51 38.85
N GLN A 5 55.65 -23.23 38.61
CA GLN A 5 54.89 -23.21 37.36
C GLN A 5 53.53 -22.58 37.71
N PRO A 6 53.14 -21.41 37.16
CA PRO A 6 51.91 -20.77 37.58
C PRO A 6 50.71 -21.60 37.10
N HIS A 7 49.85 -21.94 38.07
CA HIS A 7 48.63 -22.74 37.90
C HIS A 7 47.61 -22.10 36.93
N PRO A 8 46.83 -22.91 36.18
CA PRO A 8 45.75 -22.47 35.31
C PRO A 8 44.43 -22.20 36.08
N ALA A 9 44.51 -21.77 37.34
CA ALA A 9 43.31 -21.56 38.17
C ALA A 9 42.66 -20.18 37.94
N HIS A 10 43.41 -19.20 37.45
CA HIS A 10 42.90 -17.83 37.28
C HIS A 10 42.03 -17.64 36.04
N ALA A 11 42.25 -18.40 34.96
CA ALA A 11 41.46 -18.28 33.72
C ALA A 11 40.02 -18.81 33.86
N GLN A 12 39.80 -19.80 34.73
CA GLN A 12 38.46 -20.35 34.98
C GLN A 12 37.61 -19.45 35.89
N ALA A 13 38.24 -18.70 36.81
CA ALA A 13 37.55 -17.74 37.67
C ALA A 13 37.04 -16.53 36.88
N GLU A 14 37.85 -15.97 35.97
CA GLU A 14 37.46 -14.84 35.11
C GLU A 14 36.33 -15.21 34.13
N GLN A 15 36.35 -16.41 33.53
CA GLN A 15 35.25 -16.87 32.68
C GLN A 15 33.95 -17.14 33.46
N GLN A 16 34.05 -17.58 34.71
CA GLN A 16 32.89 -17.79 35.59
C GLN A 16 32.30 -16.45 36.05
N ASP A 17 33.15 -15.45 36.33
CA ASP A 17 32.73 -14.08 36.64
C ASP A 17 32.10 -13.40 35.42
N ASP A 18 32.64 -13.58 34.21
CA ASP A 18 32.03 -13.09 32.97
C ASP A 18 30.69 -13.76 32.66
N ALA A 19 30.57 -15.08 32.90
CA ALA A 19 29.33 -15.82 32.70
C ALA A 19 28.26 -15.43 33.73
N THR A 20 28.63 -15.22 34.98
CA THR A 20 27.71 -14.79 36.05
C THR A 20 27.30 -13.32 35.87
N LEU A 21 28.22 -12.46 35.41
CA LEU A 21 27.94 -11.09 35.00
C LEU A 21 26.98 -11.04 33.80
N ALA A 22 27.24 -11.84 32.77
CA ALA A 22 26.35 -11.94 31.61
C ALA A 22 24.95 -12.44 32.00
N LEU A 23 24.86 -13.37 32.95
CA LEU A 23 23.60 -13.85 33.48
C LEU A 23 22.85 -12.76 34.27
N ASP A 24 23.55 -12.02 35.13
CA ASP A 24 22.97 -10.92 35.92
C ASP A 24 22.51 -9.76 35.02
N LEU A 25 23.29 -9.41 34.00
CA LEU A 25 22.90 -8.42 32.98
C LEU A 25 21.67 -8.88 32.19
N ARG A 26 21.60 -10.17 31.84
CA ARG A 26 20.44 -10.73 31.14
C ARG A 26 19.20 -10.73 32.04
N ILE A 27 19.33 -11.12 33.31
CA ILE A 27 18.25 -11.06 34.29
C ILE A 27 17.76 -9.62 34.44
N ARG A 28 18.68 -8.67 34.62
CA ARG A 28 18.35 -7.23 34.70
C ARG A 28 17.70 -6.69 33.43
N LEU A 29 18.10 -7.16 32.25
CA LEU A 29 17.48 -6.78 30.98
C LEU A 29 16.07 -7.36 30.85
N LEU A 30 15.86 -8.61 31.26
CA LEU A 30 14.51 -9.18 31.35
C LEU A 30 13.62 -8.40 32.34
N GLU A 31 14.18 -7.98 33.48
CA GLU A 31 13.47 -7.10 34.42
C GLU A 31 13.09 -5.76 33.78
N CYS A 32 13.95 -5.18 32.92
CA CYS A 32 13.67 -3.93 32.21
C CYS A 32 12.59 -4.07 31.13
N VAL A 33 12.69 -5.13 30.32
CA VAL A 33 11.73 -5.41 29.24
C VAL A 33 10.34 -5.67 29.83
N PHE A 34 10.26 -6.44 30.92
CA PHE A 34 9.00 -6.75 31.57
C PHE A 34 8.41 -5.58 32.37
N ALA A 35 9.24 -4.69 32.91
CA ALA A 35 8.79 -3.44 33.53
C ALA A 35 8.34 -2.38 32.49
N GLY A 36 8.37 -2.68 31.19
CA GLY A 36 7.93 -1.81 30.11
C GLY A 36 8.89 -0.64 29.82
N ALA A 37 10.15 -0.73 30.25
CA ALA A 37 11.15 0.30 30.00
C ALA A 37 11.85 0.03 28.66
N LEU A 38 11.33 0.63 27.59
CA LEU A 38 12.14 0.88 26.39
C LEU A 38 13.36 1.74 26.76
N PRO A 39 14.49 1.60 26.04
CA PRO A 39 15.77 2.19 26.42
C PRO A 39 15.77 3.69 26.13
N SER A 40 15.20 4.49 27.01
CA SER A 40 15.55 5.90 27.14
C SER A 40 16.34 6.09 28.42
N SER A 41 17.59 6.51 28.26
CA SER A 41 18.66 6.52 29.26
C SER A 41 18.30 7.26 30.55
N GLU A 42 17.36 8.20 30.53
CA GLU A 42 17.02 9.03 31.69
C GLU A 42 16.04 8.34 32.66
N SER A 43 15.16 7.47 32.15
CA SER A 43 14.15 6.79 32.96
C SER A 43 14.72 5.62 33.78
N PHE A 44 15.83 5.06 33.30
CA PHE A 44 16.54 3.95 33.93
C PHE A 44 17.35 4.40 35.16
N ALA A 45 18.09 5.51 35.03
CA ALA A 45 18.90 6.07 36.11
C ALA A 45 18.03 6.53 37.30
N ASN A 46 16.87 7.13 37.03
CA ASN A 46 15.98 7.65 38.07
C ASN A 46 15.30 6.54 38.90
N ARG A 47 15.11 5.33 38.35
CA ARG A 47 14.51 4.20 39.08
C ARG A 47 15.53 3.36 39.84
N LEU A 48 16.78 3.29 39.36
CA LEU A 48 17.88 2.63 40.06
C LEU A 48 18.40 3.45 41.25
N SER A 49 18.30 4.78 41.19
CA SER A 49 18.65 5.66 42.31
C SER A 49 17.62 5.63 43.46
N SER A 50 16.46 4.99 43.26
CA SER A 50 15.47 4.84 44.31
C SER A 50 15.70 3.53 45.07
N GLU A 51 16.36 3.65 46.22
CA GLU A 51 16.61 2.57 47.18
C GLU A 51 15.31 1.87 47.68
N ALA A 52 14.14 2.43 47.34
CA ALA A 52 12.82 1.90 47.63
C ALA A 52 12.27 0.94 46.55
N ALA A 53 12.84 0.90 45.34
CA ALA A 53 12.34 0.06 44.24
C ALA A 53 12.86 -1.39 44.28
N SER A 54 13.95 -1.65 45.02
CA SER A 54 14.64 -2.95 45.06
C SER A 54 13.97 -4.01 45.95
N LYS A 55 13.12 -3.63 46.93
CA LYS A 55 12.71 -4.57 47.99
C LYS A 55 11.25 -5.05 47.95
N LYS A 56 10.38 -4.46 47.12
CA LYS A 56 9.03 -5.04 46.88
C LYS A 56 9.15 -6.06 45.75
N SER A 57 9.62 -7.23 46.15
CA SER A 57 9.81 -8.47 45.39
C SER A 57 8.90 -8.56 44.15
N MET A 58 9.52 -8.76 43.00
CA MET A 58 8.86 -9.05 41.72
C MET A 58 7.82 -10.17 41.86
N ALA A 59 8.07 -11.14 42.74
CA ALA A 59 7.12 -12.20 43.06
C ALA A 59 5.78 -11.64 43.57
N ILE A 60 5.77 -10.59 44.41
CA ILE A 60 4.55 -9.95 44.94
C ILE A 60 3.79 -9.23 43.83
N ARG A 61 4.49 -8.71 42.81
CA ARG A 61 3.84 -8.06 41.66
C ARG A 61 3.24 -9.08 40.72
N LEU A 62 3.96 -10.17 40.43
CA LEU A 62 3.45 -11.28 39.64
C LEU A 62 2.27 -11.97 40.32
N GLU A 63 2.34 -12.18 41.63
CA GLU A 63 1.25 -12.74 42.43
C GLU A 63 0.02 -11.84 42.42
N ARG A 64 0.19 -10.51 42.49
CA ARG A 64 -0.91 -9.55 42.33
C ARG A 64 -1.52 -9.63 40.92
N LEU A 65 -0.70 -9.71 39.88
CA LEU A 65 -1.18 -9.77 38.50
C LEU A 65 -1.90 -11.09 38.21
N LEU A 66 -1.36 -12.20 38.72
CA LEU A 66 -1.97 -13.52 38.64
C LEU A 66 -3.30 -13.53 39.42
N GLY A 67 -3.35 -12.93 40.60
CA GLY A 67 -4.57 -12.74 41.37
C GLY A 67 -5.61 -11.87 40.64
N GLN A 68 -5.17 -10.80 39.96
CA GLN A 68 -6.06 -9.99 39.12
C GLN A 68 -6.57 -10.78 37.91
N LEU A 69 -5.71 -11.54 37.24
CA LEU A 69 -6.09 -12.39 36.12
C LEU A 69 -7.08 -13.48 36.55
N SER A 70 -6.84 -14.16 37.68
CA SER A 70 -7.75 -15.17 38.21
C SER A 70 -9.09 -14.56 38.60
N THR A 71 -9.10 -13.39 39.25
CA THR A 71 -10.36 -12.70 39.56
C THR A 71 -11.14 -12.26 38.32
N ILE A 72 -10.47 -11.86 37.23
CA ILE A 72 -11.12 -11.51 35.96
C ILE A 72 -11.65 -12.75 35.25
N LEU A 73 -10.92 -13.87 35.35
CA LEU A 73 -11.31 -15.15 34.78
C LEU A 73 -12.52 -15.77 35.51
N ASP A 74 -12.64 -15.53 36.80
CA ASP A 74 -13.72 -16.08 37.64
C ASP A 74 -14.93 -15.14 37.74
N SER A 75 -14.75 -13.82 37.60
CA SER A 75 -15.84 -12.83 37.71
C SER A 75 -16.69 -12.70 36.44
N LYS A 76 -16.21 -13.12 35.27
CA LYS A 76 -16.96 -13.09 34.01
C LYS A 76 -17.08 -14.50 33.43
N PRO A 77 -18.24 -14.91 32.88
CA PRO A 77 -18.41 -16.21 32.23
C PRO A 77 -17.73 -16.21 30.83
N ASN A 78 -16.42 -16.01 30.80
CA ASN A 78 -15.60 -16.08 29.58
C ASN A 78 -14.95 -17.46 29.49
N GLU A 79 -15.78 -18.48 29.26
CA GLU A 79 -15.35 -19.87 29.07
C GLU A 79 -14.32 -19.99 27.94
N ALA A 80 -14.43 -19.17 26.90
CA ALA A 80 -13.46 -19.10 25.80
C ALA A 80 -12.05 -18.68 26.26
N ILE A 81 -11.95 -17.68 27.13
CA ILE A 81 -10.67 -17.20 27.67
C ILE A 81 -10.09 -18.23 28.64
N ARG A 82 -10.93 -18.88 29.45
CA ARG A 82 -10.50 -19.97 30.34
C ARG A 82 -9.94 -21.15 29.56
N ARG A 83 -10.63 -21.58 28.50
CA ARG A 83 -10.12 -22.64 27.60
C ARG A 83 -8.85 -22.22 26.90
N PHE A 84 -8.74 -20.97 26.44
CA PHE A 84 -7.53 -20.45 25.82
C PHE A 84 -6.34 -20.47 26.78
N VAL A 85 -6.51 -19.98 28.02
CA VAL A 85 -5.44 -20.00 29.04
C VAL A 85 -5.05 -21.44 29.41
N GLN A 86 -6.02 -22.35 29.53
CA GLN A 86 -5.75 -23.78 29.79
C GLN A 86 -5.06 -24.50 28.64
N SER A 87 -5.30 -24.06 27.41
CA SER A 87 -4.69 -24.60 26.19
C SER A 87 -3.54 -23.73 25.67
N TYR A 88 -3.01 -22.83 26.50
CA TYR A 88 -1.97 -21.90 26.06
C TYR A 88 -0.73 -22.65 25.59
N ASP A 89 -0.26 -23.63 26.37
CA ASP A 89 0.91 -24.46 26.02
C ASP A 89 0.68 -25.29 24.73
N LEU A 90 -0.57 -25.69 24.48
CA LEU A 90 -0.94 -26.43 23.26
C LEU A 90 -0.95 -25.52 22.02
N ASN A 91 -1.32 -24.25 22.22
CA ASN A 91 -1.37 -23.25 21.15
C ASN A 91 -0.07 -22.44 21.04
N GLU A 92 0.90 -22.64 21.94
CA GLU A 92 2.18 -21.96 21.96
C GLU A 92 2.87 -21.96 20.59
N PRO A 93 2.92 -23.08 19.83
CA PRO A 93 3.57 -23.09 18.51
C PRO A 93 2.82 -22.28 17.45
N LEU A 94 1.51 -22.04 17.62
CA LEU A 94 0.67 -21.27 16.68
C LEU A 94 0.68 -19.77 16.99
N LEU A 95 1.07 -19.39 18.21
CA LEU A 95 1.12 -18.01 18.68
C LEU A 95 2.48 -17.36 18.41
N HIS A 96 3.52 -18.16 18.16
CA HIS A 96 4.78 -17.66 17.65
C HIS A 96 4.67 -17.42 16.14
N LEU A 97 4.76 -16.17 15.71
CA LEU A 97 5.04 -15.90 14.30
C LEU A 97 6.37 -16.59 13.95
N PRO A 98 6.46 -17.28 12.79
CA PRO A 98 7.70 -17.93 12.38
C PRO A 98 8.83 -16.91 12.48
N ASN A 99 9.81 -17.19 13.33
CA ASN A 99 10.97 -16.31 13.44
C ASN A 99 11.65 -16.29 12.06
N PRO A 100 11.72 -15.13 11.37
CA PRO A 100 12.33 -15.06 10.03
C PRO A 100 13.81 -15.47 10.07
N LEU A 101 14.44 -15.47 11.25
CA LEU A 101 15.83 -15.91 11.43
C LEU A 101 15.97 -17.42 11.65
N SER A 102 14.92 -18.11 12.14
CA SER A 102 14.94 -19.57 12.34
C SER A 102 14.59 -20.35 11.07
N ALA A 103 13.91 -19.71 10.11
CA ALA A 103 13.57 -20.31 8.81
C ALA A 103 14.80 -20.76 8.00
N ASN A 104 15.98 -20.22 8.30
CA ASN A 104 17.22 -20.56 7.60
C ASN A 104 17.87 -21.88 8.10
N LYS A 105 17.47 -22.41 9.27
CA LYS A 105 18.11 -23.62 9.82
C LYS A 105 17.56 -24.92 9.21
N GLU A 106 16.26 -24.95 8.91
CA GLU A 106 15.57 -26.10 8.30
C GLU A 106 15.54 -26.07 6.76
N ALA A 107 15.98 -24.96 6.13
CA ALA A 107 16.14 -24.87 4.68
C ALA A 107 17.29 -25.76 4.12
N SER A 108 18.02 -26.43 5.01
CA SER A 108 19.30 -27.08 4.68
C SER A 108 19.20 -28.53 4.19
N THR A 109 18.02 -29.15 4.11
CA THR A 109 17.93 -30.54 3.60
C THR A 109 16.75 -30.82 2.67
N LEU A 110 16.43 -29.91 1.75
CA LEU A 110 15.67 -30.34 0.57
C LEU A 110 16.55 -31.33 -0.22
N SER A 111 16.01 -32.51 -0.52
CA SER A 111 16.68 -33.50 -1.35
C SER A 111 16.96 -32.93 -2.75
N ILE A 112 17.97 -33.44 -3.43
CA ILE A 112 18.34 -32.96 -4.79
C ILE A 112 17.14 -33.10 -5.74
N SER A 113 16.28 -34.11 -5.56
CA SER A 113 15.05 -34.29 -6.33
C SER A 113 14.02 -33.19 -6.06
N GLU A 114 13.83 -32.79 -4.81
CA GLU A 114 12.89 -31.71 -4.46
C GLU A 114 13.40 -30.35 -4.97
N LYS A 115 14.72 -30.12 -4.90
CA LYS A 115 15.35 -28.93 -5.49
C LYS A 115 15.19 -28.89 -7.00
N ALA A 116 15.38 -30.02 -7.69
CA ALA A 116 15.16 -30.10 -9.13
C ALA A 116 13.70 -29.86 -9.49
N SER A 117 12.76 -30.45 -8.76
CA SER A 117 11.31 -30.23 -8.95
C SER A 117 10.95 -28.76 -8.76
N LEU A 118 11.49 -28.10 -7.72
CA LEU A 118 11.26 -26.68 -7.46
C LEU A 118 11.82 -25.79 -8.58
N VAL A 119 12.99 -26.13 -9.12
CA VAL A 119 13.59 -25.38 -10.25
C VAL A 119 12.78 -25.55 -11.53
N PHE A 120 12.25 -26.75 -11.82
CA PHE A 120 11.37 -26.95 -12.96
C PHE A 120 10.02 -26.25 -12.79
N GLU A 121 9.48 -26.22 -11.57
CA GLU A 121 8.24 -25.49 -11.28
C GLU A 121 8.43 -23.97 -11.37
N ALA A 122 9.59 -23.46 -10.95
CA ALA A 122 9.97 -22.06 -11.05
C ALA A 122 10.55 -21.64 -12.42
N GLU A 123 10.74 -22.56 -13.36
CA GLU A 123 11.27 -22.28 -14.70
C GLU A 123 10.56 -21.10 -15.41
N PRO A 124 9.22 -21.08 -15.55
CA PRO A 124 8.54 -19.98 -16.23
C PRO A 124 8.73 -18.64 -15.51
N GLU A 125 8.81 -18.64 -14.18
CA GLU A 125 9.05 -17.44 -13.38
C GLU A 125 10.47 -16.91 -13.57
N ILE A 126 11.46 -17.80 -13.65
CA ILE A 126 12.86 -17.45 -13.90
C ILE A 126 13.03 -16.85 -15.30
N VAL A 127 12.36 -17.42 -16.32
CA VAL A 127 12.39 -16.88 -17.69
C VAL A 127 11.72 -15.51 -17.76
N GLN A 128 10.60 -15.33 -17.07
CA GLN A 128 9.94 -14.03 -16.99
C GLN A 128 10.83 -13.00 -16.27
N LEU A 129 11.43 -13.38 -15.15
CA LEU A 129 12.34 -12.51 -14.41
C LEU A 129 13.57 -12.13 -15.24
N GLU A 130 14.12 -13.04 -16.04
CA GLU A 130 15.23 -12.76 -16.95
C GLU A 130 14.85 -11.72 -18.01
N ARG A 131 13.63 -11.80 -18.55
CA ARG A 131 13.10 -10.80 -19.47
C ARG A 131 12.94 -9.44 -18.80
N ASP A 132 12.37 -9.41 -17.60
CA ASP A 132 12.12 -8.18 -16.85
C ASP A 132 13.43 -7.52 -16.42
N LEU A 133 14.43 -8.29 -15.98
CA LEU A 133 15.76 -7.79 -15.66
C LEU A 133 16.48 -7.21 -16.90
N ARG A 134 16.34 -7.86 -18.05
CA ARG A 134 16.87 -7.33 -19.32
C ARG A 134 16.17 -6.03 -19.71
N GLU A 135 14.85 -5.92 -19.49
CA GLU A 135 14.12 -4.68 -19.72
C GLU A 135 14.60 -3.56 -18.80
N ILE A 136 14.82 -3.86 -17.51
CA ILE A 136 15.36 -2.91 -16.54
C ILE A 136 16.77 -2.46 -16.96
N GLU A 137 17.66 -3.36 -17.35
CA GLU A 137 19.00 -3.04 -17.85
C GLU A 137 18.94 -2.16 -19.11
N LEU A 138 17.99 -2.44 -20.00
CA LEU A 138 17.78 -1.65 -21.21
C LEU A 138 17.28 -0.24 -20.86
N LEU A 139 16.37 -0.11 -19.90
CA LEU A 139 15.90 1.18 -19.39
C LEU A 139 17.01 1.96 -18.67
N ASP A 140 17.91 1.27 -17.98
CA ASP A 140 19.08 1.86 -17.33
C ASP A 140 20.11 2.36 -18.35
N THR A 141 20.47 1.55 -19.35
CA THR A 141 21.38 1.98 -20.43
C THR A 141 20.83 3.14 -21.26
N ARG A 142 19.50 3.26 -21.36
CA ARG A 142 18.83 4.42 -21.99
C ARG A 142 18.74 5.64 -21.07
N GLY A 143 19.19 5.53 -19.82
CA GLY A 143 19.21 6.62 -18.86
C GLY A 143 17.81 7.02 -18.39
N PHE A 144 16.89 6.07 -18.24
CA PHE A 144 15.56 6.32 -17.64
C PHE A 144 15.52 6.10 -16.12
N VAL A 145 16.58 5.52 -15.54
CA VAL A 145 16.71 5.36 -14.09
C VAL A 145 17.00 6.73 -13.45
N GLY A 146 16.28 7.06 -12.37
CA GLY A 146 16.45 8.34 -11.66
C GLY A 146 15.83 9.55 -12.39
N ALA A 147 14.59 9.40 -12.87
CA ALA A 147 13.83 10.41 -13.66
C ALA A 147 14.41 10.73 -15.05
N GLY A 148 15.54 10.13 -15.42
CA GLY A 148 16.22 10.33 -16.69
C GLY A 148 16.50 11.80 -16.97
N LYS A 149 16.25 12.24 -18.21
CA LYS A 149 16.41 13.66 -18.59
C LYS A 149 15.47 14.61 -17.86
N LEU A 150 14.52 14.10 -17.06
CA LEU A 150 13.65 14.92 -16.23
C LEU A 150 14.36 15.52 -15.01
N ALA A 151 15.44 14.90 -14.56
CA ALA A 151 16.26 15.49 -13.50
C ALA A 151 17.16 16.63 -14.02
N ASP A 152 17.54 16.59 -15.30
CA ASP A 152 18.43 17.57 -15.93
C ASP A 152 17.71 18.83 -16.43
N GLY A 153 16.38 18.77 -16.54
CA GLY A 153 15.57 19.90 -16.99
C GLY A 153 15.23 20.83 -15.83
N ASP A 154 15.95 21.94 -15.72
CA ASP A 154 15.48 23.13 -15.00
C ASP A 154 14.33 23.77 -15.81
N TRP A 155 13.22 23.04 -16.01
CA TRP A 155 12.01 23.61 -16.60
C TRP A 155 11.46 24.62 -15.62
N SER A 156 11.72 25.89 -15.89
CA SER A 156 11.08 26.96 -15.16
C SER A 156 9.56 26.83 -15.32
N ALA A 157 8.81 27.11 -14.25
CA ALA A 157 7.35 27.11 -14.31
C ALA A 157 6.80 28.04 -15.42
N GLU A 158 7.58 29.04 -15.82
CA GLU A 158 7.30 29.97 -16.90
C GLU A 158 7.44 29.32 -18.29
N GLU A 159 8.46 28.50 -18.52
CA GLU A 159 8.60 27.72 -19.77
C GLU A 159 7.48 26.68 -19.91
N LEU A 160 7.07 26.02 -18.83
CA LEU A 160 5.93 25.09 -18.85
C LEU A 160 4.61 25.82 -19.10
N ALA A 161 4.41 26.98 -18.46
CA ALA A 161 3.22 27.80 -18.68
C ALA A 161 3.13 28.30 -20.13
N THR A 162 4.26 28.72 -20.72
CA THR A 162 4.29 29.22 -22.10
C THR A 162 4.18 28.10 -23.14
N THR A 163 4.77 26.92 -22.91
CA THR A 163 4.76 25.82 -23.89
C THR A 163 3.53 24.94 -23.81
N VAL A 164 2.93 24.76 -22.63
CA VAL A 164 1.79 23.87 -22.44
C VAL A 164 0.50 24.65 -22.23
N ALA A 165 0.47 25.57 -21.26
CA ALA A 165 -0.78 26.26 -20.90
C ALA A 165 -1.22 27.28 -21.96
N GLY A 166 -0.27 28.03 -22.55
CA GLY A 166 -0.57 29.01 -23.61
C GLY A 166 -1.23 28.38 -24.85
N PRO A 167 -0.59 27.41 -25.52
CA PRO A 167 -1.16 26.75 -26.70
C PRO A 167 -2.46 26.02 -26.41
N LEU A 168 -2.61 25.41 -25.22
CA LEU A 168 -3.87 24.79 -24.82
C LEU A 168 -4.99 25.83 -24.71
N GLN A 169 -4.74 26.96 -24.04
CA GLN A 169 -5.73 28.02 -23.90
C GLN A 169 -6.14 28.59 -25.26
N GLU A 170 -5.18 28.84 -26.16
CA GLU A 170 -5.48 29.27 -27.53
C GLU A 170 -6.27 28.22 -28.33
N SER A 171 -6.01 26.94 -28.10
CA SER A 171 -6.76 25.87 -28.78
C SER A 171 -8.20 25.81 -28.29
N THR A 172 -8.43 25.95 -26.98
CA THR A 172 -9.78 25.99 -26.39
C THR A 172 -10.58 27.16 -26.95
N THR A 173 -10.01 28.37 -26.99
CA THR A 173 -10.73 29.52 -27.54
C THR A 173 -11.08 29.36 -29.01
N LYS A 174 -10.18 28.76 -29.82
CA LYS A 174 -10.47 28.48 -31.24
C LYS A 174 -11.56 27.43 -31.41
N ILE A 175 -11.62 26.42 -30.53
CA ILE A 175 -12.69 25.42 -30.54
C ILE A 175 -14.02 26.08 -30.17
N ASP A 176 -14.06 26.90 -29.12
CA ASP A 176 -15.28 27.61 -28.71
C ASP A 176 -15.80 28.54 -29.82
N GLU A 177 -14.91 29.26 -30.49
CA GLU A 177 -15.26 30.09 -31.66
C GLU A 177 -15.84 29.23 -32.80
N LEU A 178 -15.21 28.09 -33.11
CA LEU A 178 -15.69 27.17 -34.13
C LEU A 178 -17.07 26.59 -33.77
N GLU A 179 -17.28 26.21 -32.52
CA GLU A 179 -18.57 25.73 -32.02
C GLU A 179 -19.65 26.82 -32.12
N GLN A 180 -19.33 28.07 -31.78
CA GLN A 180 -20.25 29.18 -31.92
C GLN A 180 -20.61 29.44 -33.39
N THR A 181 -19.65 29.35 -34.31
CA THR A 181 -19.94 29.48 -35.74
C THR A 181 -20.80 28.32 -36.27
N ALA A 182 -20.52 27.09 -35.84
CA ALA A 182 -21.28 25.90 -36.25
C ALA A 182 -22.73 25.95 -35.73
N THR A 183 -22.94 26.36 -34.47
CA THR A 183 -24.29 26.51 -33.89
C THR A 183 -25.08 27.63 -34.54
N THR A 184 -24.42 28.75 -34.87
CA THR A 184 -25.05 29.86 -35.61
C THR A 184 -25.45 29.41 -37.02
N LEU A 185 -24.56 28.68 -37.72
CA LEU A 185 -24.86 28.13 -39.03
C LEU A 185 -26.05 27.16 -38.97
N LEU A 186 -26.08 26.26 -37.98
CA LEU A 186 -27.18 25.32 -37.80
C LEU A 186 -28.52 26.04 -37.53
N SER A 187 -28.50 27.08 -36.70
CA SER A 187 -29.68 27.92 -36.43
C SER A 187 -30.16 28.64 -37.70
N SER A 188 -29.26 29.20 -38.49
CA SER A 188 -29.63 29.83 -39.78
C SER A 188 -30.18 28.82 -40.79
N TYR A 189 -29.64 27.59 -40.80
CA TYR A 189 -30.14 26.52 -41.65
C TYR A 189 -31.54 26.07 -41.22
N ASP A 190 -31.79 25.94 -39.92
CA ASP A 190 -33.11 25.61 -39.38
C ASP A 190 -34.15 26.68 -39.75
N SER A 191 -33.78 27.97 -39.64
CA SER A 191 -34.62 29.07 -40.10
C SER A 191 -34.91 29.02 -41.61
N TYR A 192 -33.90 28.70 -42.43
CA TYR A 192 -34.08 28.54 -43.87
C TYR A 192 -35.00 27.36 -44.21
N VAL A 193 -34.84 26.23 -43.54
CA VAL A 193 -35.69 25.05 -43.71
C VAL A 193 -37.12 25.35 -43.26
N ASN A 194 -37.31 26.07 -42.16
CA ASN A 194 -38.65 26.47 -41.71
C ASN A 194 -39.33 27.39 -42.74
N ALA A 195 -38.61 28.39 -43.26
CA ALA A 195 -39.13 29.26 -44.32
C ALA A 195 -39.46 28.48 -45.61
N LEU A 196 -38.61 27.53 -46.01
CA LEU A 196 -38.87 26.67 -47.16
C LEU A 196 -40.10 25.79 -46.94
N SER A 197 -40.26 25.24 -45.74
CA SER A 197 -41.43 24.44 -45.35
C SER A 197 -42.71 25.28 -45.38
N GLU A 198 -42.69 26.50 -44.87
CA GLU A 198 -43.83 27.43 -44.95
C GLU A 198 -44.21 27.76 -46.40
N ILE A 199 -43.22 27.97 -47.27
CA ILE A 199 -43.46 28.20 -48.71
C ILE A 199 -44.09 26.95 -49.35
N PHE A 200 -43.58 25.75 -49.08
CA PHE A 200 -44.16 24.52 -49.61
C PHE A 200 -45.61 24.30 -49.16
N VAL A 201 -45.93 24.56 -47.89
CA VAL A 201 -47.31 24.48 -47.38
C VAL A 201 -48.20 25.53 -48.07
N SER A 202 -47.68 26.75 -48.30
CA SER A 202 -48.44 27.79 -49.01
C SER A 202 -48.73 27.39 -50.47
N TRP A 203 -47.76 26.76 -51.13
CA TRP A 203 -47.91 26.27 -52.50
C TRP A 203 -48.89 25.12 -52.60
N ASP A 204 -48.85 24.17 -51.66
CA ASP A 204 -49.80 23.07 -51.58
C ASP A 204 -51.24 23.57 -51.38
N SER A 205 -51.42 24.59 -50.53
CA SER A 205 -52.72 25.24 -50.34
C SER A 205 -53.20 25.93 -51.63
N ILE A 206 -52.35 26.69 -52.31
CA ILE A 206 -52.69 27.35 -53.58
C ILE A 206 -53.04 26.31 -54.65
N LEU A 207 -52.24 25.24 -54.77
CA LEU A 207 -52.50 24.17 -55.72
C LEU A 207 -53.85 23.50 -55.44
N THR A 208 -54.13 23.18 -54.17
CA THR A 208 -55.40 22.58 -53.76
C THR A 208 -56.59 23.49 -54.09
N THR A 209 -56.49 24.80 -53.86
CA THR A 209 -57.56 25.75 -54.22
C THR A 209 -57.78 25.82 -55.73
N LEU A 210 -56.69 25.77 -56.52
CA LEU A 210 -56.75 25.81 -57.97
C LEU A 210 -57.35 24.50 -58.52
N GLU A 211 -57.01 23.36 -57.94
CA GLU A 211 -57.63 22.06 -58.25
C GLU A 211 -59.12 22.06 -57.93
N GLU A 212 -59.53 22.62 -56.79
CA GLU A 212 -60.94 22.75 -56.41
C GLU A 212 -61.71 23.64 -57.40
N ASP A 213 -61.12 24.75 -57.81
CA ASP A 213 -61.72 25.67 -58.78
C ASP A 213 -61.81 25.05 -60.18
N ILE A 214 -60.80 24.29 -60.62
CA ILE A 214 -60.87 23.50 -61.86
C ILE A 214 -61.98 22.46 -61.74
N HIS A 215 -62.09 21.75 -60.63
CA HIS A 215 -63.11 20.73 -60.43
C HIS A 215 -64.52 21.35 -60.46
N LYS A 216 -64.73 22.51 -59.83
CA LYS A 216 -65.99 23.28 -59.93
C LYS A 216 -66.32 23.66 -61.37
N LEU A 217 -65.33 24.15 -62.12
CA LEU A 217 -65.50 24.48 -63.54
C LEU A 217 -65.80 23.24 -64.40
N GLN A 218 -65.20 22.09 -64.10
CA GLN A 218 -65.46 20.83 -64.79
C GLN A 218 -66.88 20.32 -64.53
N ILE A 219 -67.37 20.38 -63.29
CA ILE A 219 -68.76 20.04 -62.96
C ILE A 219 -69.72 20.98 -63.68
N ALA A 220 -69.48 22.30 -63.65
CA ALA A 220 -70.33 23.28 -64.33
C ALA A 220 -70.34 23.13 -65.87
N LYS A 221 -69.29 22.52 -66.43
CA LYS A 221 -69.12 22.30 -67.87
C LYS A 221 -69.59 20.92 -68.33
N ALA A 222 -69.76 19.95 -67.43
CA ALA A 222 -70.37 18.67 -67.76
C ALA A 222 -71.88 18.88 -67.99
N PRO A 223 -72.42 18.54 -69.18
CA PRO A 223 -73.84 18.72 -69.51
C PRO A 223 -74.76 17.76 -68.77
#